data_AF-A0A6M3GTT7-F1
#
_entry.id   AF-A0A6M3GTT7-F1
#
_cell.length_a   1.000
_cell.length_b   1.000
_cell.length_c   1.000
_cell.angle_alpha   90.00
_cell.angle_beta   90.00
_cell.angle_gamma   90.00
#
_symmetry.space_group_name_H-M   'P 1'
#
loop_
_entity.id
_entity.type
_entity.pdbx_description
1 polymer ?
#
loop_
_entity_poly.entity_id
_entity_poly.type
_entity_poly.pdbx_seq_one_letter_code
_entity_poly.pdbx_strand_id
1 'polypeptide(L)'
;YQWWRDVVREGTFQGHHTPIVQKGLRYGMILFIISEVFFFSGFFWAFYHSSLAPTHDLGGFWPPAGINPLNPLEVPLLNTSVLLASGVSITWAHHSLMEGNRKHMIQALFITIALGLYFTLLQAAEYYEAPFTISDGVYGSTFFMATGFHGFHVIVGSTFLIVCFLRQLKYHFTSDHHFGFEA
;
A
#
# COMPACT_ATOMS: atom_id res chain seq x y z
N TYR A 1 10.88 1.90 15.42
CA TYR A 1 11.52 3.23 15.29
C TYR A 1 13.05 3.17 15.37
N GLN A 2 13.65 2.78 16.51
CA GLN A 2 15.10 2.88 16.73
C GLN A 2 15.95 2.11 15.70
N TRP A 3 15.52 0.90 15.31
CA TRP A 3 16.21 0.10 14.30
C TRP A 3 16.37 0.85 12.97
N TRP A 4 15.29 1.34 12.35
CA TRP A 4 15.40 2.08 11.08
C TRP A 4 16.17 3.39 11.19
N ARG A 5 16.16 4.05 12.36
CA ARG A 5 17.04 5.21 12.60
C ARG A 5 18.51 4.79 12.47
N ASP A 6 18.88 3.65 13.03
CA ASP A 6 20.26 3.18 13.00
C ASP A 6 20.67 2.68 11.60
N VAL A 7 19.77 2.03 10.86
CA VAL A 7 19.99 1.72 9.43
C VAL A 7 20.21 2.98 8.59
N VAL A 8 19.46 4.06 8.84
CA VAL A 8 19.69 5.35 8.18
C VAL A 8 21.06 5.92 8.56
N ARG A 9 21.52 5.76 9.80
CA ARG A 9 22.86 6.20 10.20
C ARG A 9 23.95 5.42 9.50
N GLU A 10 23.83 4.10 9.47
CA GLU A 10 24.75 3.18 8.81
C GLU A 10 24.85 3.48 7.30
N GLY A 11 23.71 3.68 6.65
CA GLY A 11 23.65 3.96 5.21
C GLY A 11 24.06 5.37 4.81
N THR A 12 23.51 6.40 5.47
CA THR A 12 23.69 7.80 5.06
C THR A 12 24.89 8.48 5.72
N PHE A 13 25.16 8.22 7.00
CA PHE A 13 26.17 8.97 7.76
C PHE A 13 27.49 8.21 7.94
N GLN A 14 27.46 6.88 7.94
CA GLN A 14 28.65 6.03 8.09
C GLN A 14 29.12 5.39 6.77
N GLY A 15 28.29 5.42 5.72
CA GLY A 15 28.67 4.97 4.37
C GLY A 15 28.77 3.45 4.21
N HIS A 16 28.13 2.67 5.07
CA HIS A 16 28.23 1.19 5.05
C HIS A 16 27.46 0.53 3.89
N HIS A 17 26.56 1.26 3.22
CA HIS A 17 25.74 0.74 2.11
C HIS A 17 26.49 0.76 0.76
N THR A 18 27.53 -0.06 0.65
CA THR A 18 28.24 -0.30 -0.61
C THR A 18 27.31 -0.91 -1.67
N PRO A 19 27.68 -0.92 -2.97
CA PRO A 19 26.84 -1.50 -4.02
C PRO A 19 26.44 -2.97 -3.76
N ILE A 20 27.33 -3.76 -3.14
CA ILE A 20 27.04 -5.15 -2.78
C ILE A 20 25.95 -5.21 -1.70
N VAL A 21 26.04 -4.36 -0.67
CA VAL A 21 25.02 -4.28 0.39
C VAL A 21 23.69 -3.82 -0.19
N GLN A 22 23.68 -2.79 -1.04
CA GLN A 22 22.45 -2.32 -1.69
C GLN A 22 21.80 -3.41 -2.55
N LYS A 23 22.60 -4.21 -3.28
CA LYS A 23 22.08 -5.35 -4.03
C LYS A 23 21.42 -6.39 -3.12
N GLY A 24 22.03 -6.68 -1.97
CA GLY A 24 21.43 -7.54 -0.94
C GLY A 24 20.10 -6.99 -0.40
N LEU A 25 20.04 -5.70 -0.10
CA LEU A 25 18.81 -5.04 0.34
C LEU A 25 17.69 -5.11 -0.71
N ARG A 26 18.02 -4.92 -2.00
CA ARG A 26 17.07 -5.09 -3.11
C ARG A 26 16.49 -6.51 -3.17
N TYR A 27 17.33 -7.54 -3.05
CA TYR A 27 16.83 -8.92 -2.99
C TYR A 27 15.94 -9.15 -1.76
N GLY A 28 16.34 -8.62 -0.59
CA GLY A 28 15.54 -8.70 0.63
C GLY A 28 14.14 -8.09 0.45
N MET A 29 14.06 -6.89 -0.14
CA MET A 29 12.78 -6.24 -0.37
C MET A 29 11.90 -6.97 -1.39
N ILE A 30 12.49 -7.47 -2.49
CA ILE A 30 11.75 -8.28 -3.47
C ILE A 30 11.18 -9.54 -2.81
N LEU A 31 11.98 -10.26 -2.02
CA LEU A 31 11.51 -11.48 -1.34
C LEU A 31 10.44 -11.18 -0.29
N PHE A 32 10.57 -10.06 0.43
CA PHE A 32 9.55 -9.60 1.37
C PHE A 32 8.22 -9.30 0.64
N ILE A 33 8.25 -8.54 -0.46
CA ILE A 33 7.05 -8.27 -1.27
C ILE A 33 6.44 -9.58 -1.81
N ILE A 34 7.27 -10.53 -2.28
CA ILE A 34 6.78 -11.84 -2.72
C ILE A 34 6.06 -12.57 -1.59
N SER A 35 6.58 -12.55 -0.36
CA SER A 35 5.87 -13.16 0.77
C SER A 35 4.53 -12.49 1.06
N GLU A 36 4.43 -11.16 0.95
CA GLU A 36 3.17 -10.44 1.11
C GLU A 36 2.17 -10.76 -0.01
N VAL A 37 2.63 -10.98 -1.26
CA VAL A 37 1.76 -11.45 -2.36
C VAL A 37 1.16 -12.82 -2.04
N PHE A 38 1.93 -13.76 -1.49
CA PHE A 38 1.42 -15.06 -1.07
C PHE A 38 0.48 -14.95 0.14
N PHE A 39 0.74 -14.02 1.06
CA PHE A 39 -0.17 -13.72 2.16
C PHE A 39 -1.55 -13.27 1.64
N PHE A 40 -1.61 -12.33 0.70
CA PHE A 40 -2.88 -11.93 0.07
C PHE A 40 -3.52 -13.03 -0.77
N SER A 41 -2.73 -13.89 -1.41
CA SER A 41 -3.23 -15.03 -2.18
C SER A 41 -4.08 -15.96 -1.31
N GLY A 42 -3.77 -16.09 -0.02
CA GLY A 42 -4.61 -16.82 0.94
C GLY A 42 -6.00 -16.21 1.13
N PHE A 43 -6.12 -14.89 1.24
CA PHE A 43 -7.41 -14.21 1.33
C PHE A 43 -8.22 -14.31 0.03
N PHE A 44 -7.57 -14.17 -1.13
CA PHE A 44 -8.24 -14.37 -2.42
C PHE A 44 -8.74 -15.80 -2.56
N TRP A 45 -7.95 -16.80 -2.15
CA TRP A 45 -8.41 -18.19 -2.13
C TRP A 45 -9.65 -18.35 -1.23
N ALA A 46 -9.63 -17.82 0.00
CA ALA A 46 -10.79 -17.89 0.89
C ALA A 46 -12.06 -17.27 0.25
N PHE A 47 -11.92 -16.12 -0.41
CA PHE A 47 -13.00 -15.48 -1.16
C PHE A 47 -13.51 -16.35 -2.31
N TYR A 48 -12.61 -16.85 -3.17
CA TYR A 48 -13.01 -17.67 -4.33
C TYR A 48 -13.63 -19.00 -3.91
N HIS A 49 -13.09 -19.65 -2.88
CA HIS A 49 -13.66 -20.88 -2.34
C HIS A 49 -15.11 -20.68 -1.91
N SER A 50 -15.38 -19.56 -1.22
CA SER A 50 -16.71 -19.26 -0.67
C SER A 50 -17.70 -18.74 -1.72
N SER A 51 -17.22 -17.97 -2.70
CA SER A 51 -18.07 -17.32 -3.70
C SER A 51 -18.38 -18.18 -4.94
N LEU A 52 -17.45 -19.06 -5.35
CA LEU A 52 -17.65 -19.92 -6.52
C LEU A 52 -18.50 -21.17 -6.20
N ALA A 53 -18.56 -21.59 -4.94
CA ALA A 53 -19.40 -22.69 -4.48
C ALA A 53 -20.18 -22.32 -3.19
N PRO A 54 -21.16 -21.40 -3.27
CA PRO A 54 -21.91 -20.94 -2.10
C PRO A 54 -22.67 -22.09 -1.44
N THR A 55 -22.60 -22.19 -0.11
CA THR A 55 -23.28 -23.23 0.65
C THR A 55 -24.79 -23.00 0.69
N HIS A 56 -25.55 -24.05 1.00
CA HIS A 56 -27.01 -23.96 1.15
C HIS A 56 -27.43 -22.96 2.24
N ASP A 57 -26.64 -22.82 3.31
CA ASP A 57 -26.88 -21.86 4.39
C ASP A 57 -26.83 -20.39 3.91
N LEU A 58 -26.15 -20.12 2.79
CA LEU A 58 -26.09 -18.81 2.14
C LEU A 58 -27.20 -18.59 1.10
N GLY A 59 -28.03 -19.62 0.86
CA GLY A 59 -29.06 -19.63 -0.19
C GLY A 59 -28.60 -20.22 -1.53
N GLY A 60 -27.35 -20.71 -1.62
CA GLY A 60 -26.82 -21.34 -2.84
C GLY A 60 -26.45 -20.37 -3.98
N PHE A 61 -26.36 -19.07 -3.69
CA PHE A 61 -25.90 -18.04 -4.64
C PHE A 61 -25.00 -17.01 -3.97
N TRP A 62 -24.30 -16.21 -4.77
CA TRP A 62 -23.41 -15.14 -4.31
C TRP A 62 -23.74 -13.82 -5.01
N PRO A 63 -23.81 -12.68 -4.30
CA PRO A 63 -23.71 -12.52 -2.84
C PRO A 63 -24.83 -13.24 -2.05
N PRO A 64 -24.63 -13.59 -0.77
CA PRO A 64 -25.67 -14.24 0.04
C PRO A 64 -26.94 -13.38 0.19
N ALA A 65 -28.09 -14.03 0.42
CA ALA A 65 -29.35 -13.33 0.65
C ALA A 65 -29.26 -12.32 1.80
N GLY A 66 -29.76 -11.10 1.60
CA GLY A 66 -29.75 -10.04 2.61
C GLY A 66 -28.48 -9.18 2.63
N ILE A 67 -27.42 -9.56 1.91
CA ILE A 67 -26.26 -8.71 1.69
C ILE A 67 -26.54 -7.76 0.52
N ASN A 68 -26.35 -6.46 0.75
CA ASN A 68 -26.37 -5.42 -0.28
C ASN A 68 -24.92 -4.95 -0.53
N PRO A 69 -24.25 -5.42 -1.58
CA PRO A 69 -22.89 -5.00 -1.90
C PRO A 69 -22.80 -3.51 -2.19
N LEU A 70 -21.60 -2.96 -1.95
CA LEU A 70 -21.26 -1.62 -2.42
C LEU A 70 -21.26 -1.55 -3.94
N ASN A 71 -21.67 -0.41 -4.48
CA ASN A 71 -21.64 -0.17 -5.93
C ASN A 71 -20.18 0.05 -6.39
N PRO A 72 -19.63 -0.81 -7.28
CA PRO A 72 -18.24 -0.70 -7.71
C PRO A 72 -17.94 0.57 -8.52
N LEU A 73 -18.96 1.26 -9.05
CA LEU A 73 -18.80 2.47 -9.87
C LEU A 73 -18.78 3.77 -9.05
N GLU A 74 -18.96 3.69 -7.74
CA GLU A 74 -18.98 4.86 -6.84
C GLU A 74 -17.61 5.06 -6.16
N VAL A 75 -17.56 5.05 -4.82
CA VAL A 75 -16.33 5.22 -4.03
C VAL A 75 -15.24 4.20 -4.38
N PRO A 76 -15.53 2.91 -4.66
CA PRO A 76 -14.50 1.94 -5.07
C PRO A 76 -13.76 2.35 -6.36
N LEU A 77 -14.48 2.89 -7.36
CA LEU A 77 -13.89 3.37 -8.61
C LEU A 77 -13.02 4.61 -8.36
N LEU A 78 -13.50 5.52 -7.51
CA LEU A 78 -12.72 6.68 -7.10
C LEU A 78 -11.42 6.26 -6.41
N ASN A 79 -11.48 5.35 -5.44
CA ASN A 79 -10.32 4.81 -4.75
C ASN A 79 -9.32 4.15 -5.70
N THR A 80 -9.80 3.43 -6.71
CA THR A 80 -8.96 2.86 -7.76
C THR A 80 -8.22 3.96 -8.54
N SER A 81 -8.93 5.01 -8.96
CA SER A 81 -8.31 6.13 -9.69
C SER A 81 -7.30 6.91 -8.84
N VAL A 82 -7.55 7.07 -7.54
CA VAL A 82 -6.62 7.69 -6.58
C VAL A 82 -5.32 6.90 -6.49
N LEU A 83 -5.39 5.58 -6.34
CA LEU A 83 -4.19 4.74 -6.28
C LEU A 83 -3.39 4.77 -7.60
N LEU A 84 -4.08 4.72 -8.75
CA LEU A 84 -3.42 4.85 -10.06
C LEU A 84 -2.74 6.21 -10.23
N ALA A 85 -3.41 7.31 -9.86
CA ALA A 85 -2.82 8.65 -9.88
C ALA A 85 -1.61 8.75 -8.93
N SER A 86 -1.68 8.12 -7.76
CA SER A 86 -0.55 8.06 -6.82
C SER A 86 0.66 7.35 -7.43
N GLY A 87 0.44 6.27 -8.20
CA GLY A 87 1.47 5.56 -8.96
C GLY A 87 2.17 6.44 -10.02
N VAL A 88 1.42 7.30 -10.71
CA VAL A 88 2.00 8.28 -11.63
C VAL A 88 2.84 9.31 -10.88
N SER A 89 2.31 9.86 -9.77
CA SER A 89 3.02 10.88 -8.99
C SER A 89 4.31 10.37 -8.33
N ILE A 90 4.33 9.13 -7.82
CA ILE A 90 5.55 8.55 -7.23
C ILE A 90 6.59 8.25 -8.30
N THR A 91 6.16 7.83 -9.50
CA THR A 91 7.05 7.65 -10.66
C THR A 91 7.68 8.99 -11.06
N TRP A 92 6.89 10.07 -11.11
CA TRP A 92 7.40 11.42 -11.33
C TRP A 92 8.40 11.85 -10.23
N ALA A 93 8.10 11.54 -8.96
CA ALA A 93 9.03 11.81 -7.86
C ALA A 93 10.37 11.07 -8.05
N HIS A 94 10.31 9.81 -8.49
CA HIS A 94 11.51 9.00 -8.74
C HIS A 94 12.38 9.58 -9.86
N HIS A 95 11.79 9.92 -11.01
CA HIS A 95 12.53 10.55 -12.11
C HIS A 95 13.12 11.90 -11.68
N SER A 96 12.36 12.71 -10.94
CA SER A 96 12.87 13.99 -10.42
C SER A 96 14.05 13.80 -9.45
N LEU A 97 14.07 12.71 -8.68
CA LEU A 97 15.17 12.38 -7.79
C LEU A 97 16.44 12.03 -8.57
N MET A 98 16.33 11.17 -9.59
CA MET A 98 17.44 10.76 -10.45
C MET A 98 18.01 11.94 -11.24
N GLU A 99 17.16 12.88 -11.67
CA GLU A 99 17.57 14.12 -12.36
C GLU A 99 18.11 15.21 -11.43
N GLY A 100 18.12 14.98 -10.11
CA GLY A 100 18.57 15.97 -9.13
C GLY A 100 17.60 17.15 -8.93
N ASN A 101 16.38 17.09 -9.49
CA ASN A 101 15.37 18.12 -9.35
C ASN A 101 14.63 18.01 -8.01
N ARG A 102 15.28 18.56 -6.97
CA ARG A 102 14.79 18.50 -5.58
C ARG A 102 13.37 19.04 -5.39
N LYS A 103 13.04 20.18 -6.02
CA LYS A 103 11.72 20.82 -5.84
C LYS A 103 10.61 19.93 -6.38
N HIS A 104 10.79 19.38 -7.58
CA HIS A 104 9.81 18.50 -8.20
C HIS A 104 9.70 17.16 -7.47
N MET A 105 10.81 16.60 -6.99
CA MET A 105 10.80 15.39 -6.16
C MET A 105 9.93 15.58 -4.90
N ILE A 106 10.17 16.67 -4.15
CA ILE A 106 9.40 17.00 -2.94
C ILE A 106 7.91 17.21 -3.27
N GLN A 107 7.61 17.98 -4.32
CA GLN A 107 6.23 18.25 -4.72
C GLN A 107 5.48 16.97 -5.11
N ALA A 108 6.09 16.16 -5.97
CA ALA A 108 5.50 14.92 -6.46
C ALA A 108 5.26 13.92 -5.32
N LEU A 109 6.26 13.74 -4.45
CA LEU A 109 6.15 12.86 -3.27
C LEU A 109 5.07 13.35 -2.28
N PHE A 110 4.94 14.66 -2.08
CA PHE A 110 3.86 15.21 -1.26
C PHE A 110 2.48 14.89 -1.85
N ILE A 111 2.31 15.02 -3.17
CA ILE A 111 1.06 14.64 -3.85
C ILE A 111 0.77 13.14 -3.65
N THR A 112 1.76 12.26 -3.80
CA THR A 112 1.59 10.82 -3.55
C THR A 112 1.09 10.54 -2.13
N ILE A 113 1.71 11.16 -1.13
CA ILE A 113 1.31 10.99 0.29
C ILE A 113 -0.11 11.51 0.52
N ALA A 114 -0.45 12.67 -0.04
CA ALA A 114 -1.79 13.25 0.08
C ALA A 114 -2.86 12.33 -0.54
N LEU A 115 -2.58 11.74 -1.70
CA LEU A 115 -3.47 10.77 -2.34
C LEU A 115 -3.64 9.49 -1.51
N GLY A 116 -2.57 8.97 -0.90
CA GLY A 116 -2.65 7.81 0.00
C GLY A 116 -3.46 8.06 1.26
N LEU A 117 -3.33 9.26 1.86
CA LEU A 117 -4.18 9.69 2.97
C LEU A 117 -5.64 9.85 2.53
N TYR A 118 -5.88 10.41 1.35
CA TYR A 118 -7.22 10.56 0.78
C TYR A 118 -7.90 9.20 0.55
N PHE A 119 -7.18 8.22 -0.02
CA PHE A 119 -7.66 6.84 -0.13
C PHE A 119 -8.05 6.26 1.25
N THR A 120 -7.20 6.46 2.26
CA THR A 120 -7.44 5.93 3.61
C THR A 120 -8.71 6.51 4.23
N LEU A 121 -8.97 7.82 4.03
CA LEU A 121 -10.18 8.49 4.50
C LEU A 121 -11.43 7.99 3.77
N LEU A 122 -11.36 7.84 2.44
CA LEU A 122 -12.45 7.28 1.65
C LEU A 122 -12.77 5.84 2.08
N GLN A 123 -11.76 5.00 2.28
CA GLN A 123 -11.94 3.62 2.75
C GLN A 123 -12.57 3.56 4.15
N ALA A 124 -12.17 4.47 5.05
CA ALA A 124 -12.76 4.54 6.39
C ALA A 124 -14.24 4.97 6.34
N ALA A 125 -14.58 5.94 5.47
CA ALA A 125 -15.97 6.34 5.25
C ALA A 125 -16.80 5.20 4.63
N GLU A 126 -16.25 4.49 3.65
CA GLU A 126 -16.89 3.33 3.04
C GLU A 126 -17.19 2.23 4.06
N TYR A 127 -16.26 1.97 5.01
CA TYR A 127 -16.50 1.00 6.09
C TYR A 127 -17.59 1.44 7.07
N TYR A 128 -17.73 2.74 7.30
CA TYR A 128 -18.75 3.28 8.19
C TYR A 128 -20.15 3.23 7.55
N GLU A 129 -20.24 3.50 6.24
CA GLU A 129 -21.50 3.51 5.48
C GLU A 129 -21.92 2.12 4.94
N ALA A 130 -21.03 1.11 5.02
CA ALA A 130 -21.33 -0.23 4.51
C ALA A 130 -22.56 -0.83 5.22
N PRO A 131 -23.55 -1.35 4.48
CA PRO A 131 -24.76 -1.95 5.08
C PRO A 131 -24.53 -3.37 5.63
N PHE A 132 -23.28 -3.81 5.69
CA PHE A 132 -22.85 -5.09 6.21
C PHE A 132 -21.54 -4.92 7.00
N THR A 133 -21.29 -5.85 7.91
CA THR A 133 -20.22 -5.84 8.91
C THR A 133 -19.35 -7.09 8.78
N ILE A 134 -18.25 -7.15 9.52
CA ILE A 134 -17.39 -8.34 9.55
C ILE A 134 -18.12 -9.60 10.08
N SER A 135 -19.17 -9.42 10.89
CA SER A 135 -19.99 -10.50 11.44
C SER A 135 -21.07 -11.02 10.49
N ASP A 136 -21.28 -10.39 9.32
CA ASP A 136 -22.31 -10.79 8.35
C ASP A 136 -21.83 -11.94 7.45
N GLY A 137 -21.52 -13.05 8.12
CA GLY A 137 -21.12 -14.32 7.53
C GLY A 137 -19.83 -14.24 6.71
N VAL A 138 -19.68 -15.19 5.79
CA VAL A 138 -18.46 -15.33 5.00
C VAL A 138 -18.26 -14.17 4.00
N TYR A 139 -19.33 -13.51 3.56
CA TYR A 139 -19.22 -12.32 2.71
C TYR A 139 -18.53 -11.18 3.47
N GLY A 140 -19.07 -10.79 4.62
CA GLY A 140 -18.48 -9.74 5.47
C GLY A 140 -17.06 -10.10 5.92
N SER A 141 -16.86 -11.34 6.36
CA SER A 141 -15.53 -11.83 6.78
C SER A 141 -14.49 -11.72 5.66
N THR A 142 -14.78 -12.25 4.47
CA THR A 142 -13.82 -12.21 3.35
C THR A 142 -13.60 -10.80 2.83
N PHE A 143 -14.64 -9.97 2.77
CA PHE A 143 -14.54 -8.57 2.38
C PHE A 143 -13.62 -7.80 3.34
N PHE A 144 -14.00 -7.67 4.62
CA PHE A 144 -13.28 -6.82 5.58
C PHE A 144 -11.88 -7.32 5.91
N MET A 145 -11.62 -8.64 5.87
CA MET A 145 -10.27 -9.16 6.07
C MET A 145 -9.35 -8.80 4.90
N ALA A 146 -9.80 -9.04 3.65
CA ALA A 146 -8.97 -8.75 2.48
C ALA A 146 -8.73 -7.24 2.31
N THR A 147 -9.80 -6.44 2.33
CA THR A 147 -9.70 -4.98 2.16
C THR A 147 -9.08 -4.31 3.39
N GLY A 148 -9.31 -4.83 4.59
CA GLY A 148 -8.71 -4.34 5.84
C GLY A 148 -7.20 -4.52 5.88
N PHE A 149 -6.69 -5.70 5.51
CA PHE A 149 -5.24 -5.90 5.39
C PHE A 149 -4.63 -5.05 4.28
N HIS A 150 -5.32 -4.88 3.16
CA HIS A 150 -4.88 -3.95 2.12
C HIS A 150 -4.82 -2.50 2.66
N GLY A 151 -5.84 -2.03 3.39
CA GLY A 151 -5.83 -0.71 4.03
C GLY A 151 -4.69 -0.54 5.02
N PHE A 152 -4.39 -1.57 5.82
CA PHE A 152 -3.21 -1.59 6.69
C PHE A 152 -1.90 -1.39 5.88
N HIS A 153 -1.75 -2.10 4.76
CA HIS A 153 -0.60 -1.93 3.87
C HIS A 153 -0.50 -0.52 3.29
N VAL A 154 -1.61 0.11 2.92
CA VAL A 154 -1.62 1.50 2.46
C VAL A 154 -1.14 2.46 3.57
N ILE A 155 -1.52 2.23 4.83
CA ILE A 155 -1.05 3.04 5.97
C ILE A 155 0.45 2.84 6.22
N VAL A 156 0.93 1.60 6.17
CA VAL A 156 2.37 1.28 6.30
C VAL A 156 3.16 1.94 5.16
N GLY A 157 2.71 1.79 3.91
CA GLY A 157 3.32 2.42 2.75
C GLY A 157 3.32 3.95 2.84
N SER A 158 2.20 4.56 3.24
CA SER A 158 2.11 6.02 3.42
C SER A 158 3.06 6.51 4.51
N THR A 159 3.19 5.78 5.62
CA THR A 159 4.16 6.07 6.68
C THR A 159 5.58 5.98 6.16
N PHE A 160 5.89 4.98 5.33
CA PHE A 160 7.20 4.83 4.72
C PHE A 160 7.52 5.99 3.77
N LEU A 161 6.57 6.41 2.93
CA LEU A 161 6.71 7.57 2.06
C LEU A 161 6.90 8.88 2.85
N ILE A 162 6.23 9.05 4.00
CA ILE A 162 6.46 10.19 4.90
C ILE A 162 7.90 10.17 5.43
N VAL A 163 8.43 9.01 5.81
CA VAL A 163 9.84 8.89 6.21
C VAL A 163 10.77 9.27 5.05
N CYS A 164 10.50 8.81 3.83
CA CYS A 164 11.25 9.20 2.64
C CYS A 164 11.17 10.72 2.37
N PHE A 165 9.99 11.33 2.53
CA PHE A 165 9.80 12.76 2.38
C PHE A 165 10.65 13.55 3.39
N LEU A 166 10.63 13.17 4.67
CA LEU A 166 11.45 13.80 5.71
C LEU A 166 12.95 13.61 5.45
N ARG A 167 13.36 12.44 4.95
CA ARG A 167 14.76 12.18 4.54
C ARG A 167 15.18 13.02 3.34
N GLN A 168 14.31 13.19 2.35
CA GLN A 168 14.56 14.07 1.23
C GLN A 168 14.72 15.51 1.70
N LEU A 169 13.83 16.01 2.56
CA LEU A 169 13.93 17.37 3.13
C LEU A 169 15.28 17.59 3.83
N LYS A 170 15.86 16.55 4.42
CA LYS A 170 17.18 16.59 5.08
C LYS A 170 18.37 16.27 4.17
N TYR A 171 18.17 16.17 2.85
CA TYR A 171 19.22 15.88 1.86
C TYR A 171 19.89 14.50 2.03
N HIS A 172 19.17 13.50 2.56
CA HIS A 172 19.76 12.16 2.78
C HIS A 172 19.86 11.31 1.51
N PHE A 173 19.12 11.65 0.45
CA PHE A 173 19.15 10.93 -0.83
C PHE A 173 20.04 11.65 -1.84
N THR A 174 20.78 10.88 -2.62
CA THR A 174 21.50 11.37 -3.81
C THR A 174 20.82 10.88 -5.07
N SER A 175 21.21 11.43 -6.23
CA SER A 175 20.73 11.00 -7.56
C SER A 175 20.99 9.52 -7.85
N ASP A 176 21.98 8.90 -7.19
CA ASP A 176 22.45 7.56 -7.49
C ASP A 176 22.34 6.59 -6.30
N HIS A 177 22.05 7.08 -5.09
CA HIS A 177 21.93 6.27 -3.89
C HIS A 177 20.70 6.68 -3.07
N HIS A 178 19.61 5.95 -3.32
CA HIS A 178 18.31 6.20 -2.71
C HIS A 178 17.45 4.93 -2.57
N PHE A 179 18.08 3.80 -2.24
CA PHE A 179 17.38 2.50 -2.09
C PHE A 179 16.15 2.57 -1.18
N GLY A 180 16.21 3.32 -0.08
CA GLY A 180 15.05 3.46 0.80
C GLY A 180 13.84 4.14 0.17
N PHE A 181 14.00 4.84 -0.96
CA PHE A 181 12.91 5.38 -1.78
C PHE A 181 12.48 4.41 -2.91
N GLU A 182 13.38 3.56 -3.40
CA GLU A 182 13.05 2.52 -4.39
C GLU A 182 12.33 1.31 -3.78
N ALA A 183 12.57 1.03 -2.50
CA ALA A 183 11.94 -0.03 -1.72
C ALA A 183 10.47 0.31 -1.44
#